data_AF-A0AA41DEE5-F1
#
_entry.id   AF-A0AA41DEE5-F1
#
_cell.length_a   1.000
_cell.length_b   1.000
_cell.length_c   1.000
_cell.angle_alpha   90.00
_cell.angle_beta   90.00
_cell.angle_gamma   90.00
#
_symmetry.space_group_name_H-M   'P 1'
#
loop_
_entity.id
_entity.type
_entity.pdbx_description
1 polymer ?
#
loop_
_entity_poly.entity_id
_entity_poly.type
_entity_poly.pdbx_seq_one_letter_code
_entity_poly.pdbx_strand_id
1 'polypeptide(L)'
;MWSPAYSQPVIRDGQLSAMAQRLFPALHGRLAGEARDRRVAACAGAPACVVEAAILRDDEREALAARSPDGGDDVRRQVDGLNEILRVYGVGKLPRYPLIDGSDSPFGSDAFAAKVADAVVMSMAQRSDPALGGDISLSLALALLDVNDKNAAVAFEPLDQRYNAAAFKRARTTNWGRYRYSAILVLGVGPDDLETPLSAKGKVNVRVAAEQLAAGIAPFLIVSGSAVHPRDTPHVEALEMRRALIERFGIPADAIVVDPYARHTTTNLRNATRRLVAMGAPFDRDMLVVSNASHIDAVASPAFVERNRRELGYQPAIADGRIAPTAIAMKPLRESLRVDPADPLDP
;
A
#
# COMPACT_ATOMS: atom_id res chain seq x y z
N MET A 1 -21.47 25.44 43.97
CA MET A 1 -20.18 25.17 43.32
C MET A 1 -20.48 24.34 42.08
N TRP A 2 -20.68 25.00 40.94
CA TRP A 2 -20.95 24.32 39.67
C TRP A 2 -19.61 23.99 39.02
N SER A 3 -19.25 22.71 38.94
CA SER A 3 -18.34 22.22 37.92
C SER A 3 -19.20 21.68 36.79
N PRO A 4 -19.32 22.35 35.63
CA PRO A 4 -19.78 21.65 34.45
C PRO A 4 -18.70 20.63 34.11
N ALA A 5 -19.06 19.35 34.11
CA ALA A 5 -18.28 18.35 33.40
C ALA A 5 -18.29 18.78 31.93
N TYR A 6 -17.26 19.52 31.51
CA TYR A 6 -17.00 19.75 30.11
C TYR A 6 -16.75 18.36 29.50
N SER A 7 -17.77 17.81 28.83
CA SER A 7 -17.56 16.71 27.90
C SER A 7 -16.64 17.24 26.82
N GLN A 8 -15.34 17.00 26.97
CA GLN A 8 -14.34 17.35 25.97
C GLN A 8 -14.78 16.71 24.65
N PRO A 9 -14.95 17.48 23.57
CA PRO A 9 -15.29 16.91 22.28
C PRO A 9 -14.17 15.92 21.89
N VAL A 10 -14.56 14.73 21.47
CA VAL A 10 -13.61 13.75 20.93
C VAL A 10 -13.10 14.31 19.60
N ILE A 11 -11.89 14.86 19.62
CA ILE A 11 -11.20 15.32 18.41
C ILE A 11 -10.82 14.07 17.62
N ARG A 12 -11.21 14.05 16.35
CA ARG A 12 -10.89 12.96 15.42
C ARG A 12 -9.79 13.39 14.50
N ASP A 13 -8.76 12.57 14.38
CA ASP A 13 -7.76 12.72 13.35
C ASP A 13 -8.18 11.93 12.10
N GLY A 14 -8.42 12.64 11.00
CA GLY A 14 -8.84 12.06 9.73
C GLY A 14 -7.75 11.20 9.07
N GLN A 15 -6.48 11.58 9.23
CA GLN A 15 -5.35 10.82 8.69
C GLN A 15 -5.16 9.52 9.50
N LEU A 16 -5.19 9.62 10.83
CA LEU A 16 -5.14 8.46 11.72
C LEU A 16 -6.26 7.47 11.42
N SER A 17 -7.49 7.99 11.27
CA SER A 17 -8.67 7.17 10.94
C SER A 17 -8.51 6.44 9.60
N ALA A 18 -8.03 7.15 8.57
CA ALA A 18 -7.80 6.56 7.26
C ALA A 18 -6.69 5.49 7.29
N MET A 19 -5.60 5.76 8.01
CA MET A 19 -4.50 4.80 8.18
C MET A 19 -4.97 3.54 8.93
N ALA A 20 -5.66 3.69 10.06
CA ALA A 20 -6.18 2.56 10.83
C ALA A 20 -7.13 1.69 9.99
N GLN A 21 -8.05 2.30 9.25
CA GLN A 21 -9.01 1.57 8.40
C GLN A 21 -8.34 0.86 7.23
N ARG A 22 -7.30 1.45 6.65
CA ARG A 22 -6.64 0.89 5.48
C ARG A 22 -5.63 -0.19 5.82
N LEU A 23 -4.83 0.02 6.87
CA LEU A 23 -3.76 -0.92 7.26
C LEU A 23 -4.30 -2.09 8.09
N PHE A 24 -5.29 -1.83 8.96
CA PHE A 24 -5.70 -2.78 9.99
C PHE A 24 -7.23 -2.95 10.12
N PRO A 25 -7.97 -3.16 9.00
CA PRO A 25 -9.43 -3.24 9.03
C PRO A 25 -9.97 -4.37 9.91
N ALA A 26 -9.26 -5.49 10.03
CA ALA A 26 -9.67 -6.63 10.85
C ALA A 26 -9.23 -6.54 12.31
N LEU A 27 -8.47 -5.51 12.69
CA LEU A 27 -8.06 -5.27 14.08
C LEU A 27 -8.90 -4.20 14.78
N HIS A 28 -9.65 -3.40 14.01
CA HIS A 28 -10.47 -2.32 14.56
C HIS A 28 -11.43 -2.82 15.65
N GLY A 29 -11.34 -2.21 16.84
CA GLY A 29 -12.15 -2.57 18.01
C GLY A 29 -11.86 -3.94 18.63
N ARG A 30 -10.83 -4.67 18.18
CA ARG A 30 -10.54 -6.04 18.62
C ARG A 30 -9.27 -6.18 19.46
N LEU A 31 -8.39 -5.19 19.43
CA LEU A 31 -7.05 -5.34 20.00
C LEU A 31 -6.98 -5.22 21.51
N ALA A 32 -7.96 -4.61 22.19
CA ALA A 32 -7.92 -4.33 23.63
C ALA A 32 -7.45 -5.54 24.46
N GLY A 33 -6.47 -5.32 25.35
CA GLY A 33 -5.87 -6.39 26.15
C GLY A 33 -5.23 -5.89 27.44
N GLU A 34 -5.85 -6.18 28.58
CA GLU A 34 -5.42 -5.72 29.92
C GLU A 34 -4.01 -6.17 30.30
N ALA A 35 -3.58 -7.36 29.86
CA ALA A 35 -2.23 -7.85 30.13
C ALA A 35 -1.15 -7.05 29.40
N ARG A 36 -1.45 -6.61 28.17
CA ARG A 36 -0.55 -5.74 27.40
C ARG A 36 -0.53 -4.33 27.96
N ASP A 37 -1.68 -3.78 28.32
CA ASP A 37 -1.77 -2.46 28.96
C ASP A 37 -0.96 -2.40 30.26
N ARG A 38 -1.03 -3.45 31.10
CA ARG A 38 -0.21 -3.55 32.32
C ARG A 38 1.29 -3.63 32.00
N ARG A 39 1.68 -4.38 30.97
CA ARG A 39 3.08 -4.50 30.51
C ARG A 39 3.62 -3.14 30.06
N VAL A 40 2.85 -2.39 29.29
CA VAL A 40 3.23 -1.03 28.84
C VAL A 40 3.27 -0.05 30.02
N ALA A 41 2.29 -0.09 30.93
CA ALA A 41 2.26 0.78 32.10
C ALA A 41 3.49 0.57 33.01
N ALA A 42 3.98 -0.67 33.14
CA ALA A 42 5.16 -0.99 33.93
C ALA A 42 6.46 -0.33 33.41
N CYS A 43 6.48 0.12 32.15
CA CYS A 43 7.61 0.83 31.56
C CYS A 43 7.77 2.28 32.07
N ALA A 44 6.79 2.80 32.82
CA ALA A 44 6.80 4.18 33.35
C ALA A 44 7.14 5.25 32.28
N GLY A 45 6.71 5.02 31.03
CA GLY A 45 6.94 5.94 29.90
C GLY A 45 8.31 5.85 29.23
N ALA A 46 9.21 4.96 29.66
CA ALA A 46 10.51 4.77 29.01
C ALA A 46 10.33 4.29 27.54
N PRO A 47 10.74 5.07 26.51
CA PRO A 47 10.29 4.83 25.15
C PRO A 47 10.62 3.45 24.58
N ALA A 48 11.87 3.00 24.73
CA ALA A 48 12.29 1.68 24.26
C ALA A 48 11.52 0.54 24.93
N CYS A 49 11.27 0.64 26.24
CA CYS A 49 10.47 -0.35 26.97
C CYS A 49 9.01 -0.35 26.47
N VAL A 50 8.41 0.84 26.26
CA VAL A 50 7.02 0.96 25.79
C VAL A 50 6.85 0.30 24.42
N VAL A 51 7.78 0.52 23.48
CA VAL A 51 7.74 -0.12 22.16
C VAL A 51 7.79 -1.64 22.29
N GLU A 52 8.78 -2.19 23.01
CA GLU A 52 8.93 -3.63 23.22
C GLU A 52 7.69 -4.24 23.90
N ALA A 53 7.15 -3.54 24.91
CA ALA A 53 5.94 -3.95 25.60
C ALA A 53 4.69 -3.91 24.70
N ALA A 54 4.64 -3.00 23.72
CA ALA A 54 3.52 -2.87 22.80
C ALA A 54 3.51 -3.95 21.71
N ILE A 55 4.62 -4.64 21.44
CA ILE A 55 4.66 -5.75 20.50
C ILE A 55 3.75 -6.88 21.02
N LEU A 56 2.82 -7.32 20.18
CA LEU A 56 1.91 -8.42 20.49
C LEU A 56 2.68 -9.74 20.43
N ARG A 57 2.52 -10.57 21.45
CA ARG A 57 3.07 -11.92 21.49
C ARG A 57 2.22 -12.90 20.68
N ASP A 58 2.80 -14.06 20.38
CA ASP A 58 2.13 -15.12 19.62
C ASP A 58 0.85 -15.63 20.32
N ASP A 59 0.84 -15.74 21.65
CA ASP A 59 -0.36 -16.11 22.42
C ASP A 59 -1.48 -15.06 22.28
N GLU A 60 -1.11 -13.77 22.31
CA GLU A 60 -2.05 -12.66 22.12
C GLU A 60 -2.60 -12.67 20.69
N ARG A 61 -1.75 -12.92 19.67
CA ARG A 61 -2.13 -13.04 18.26
C ARG A 61 -3.10 -14.19 18.03
N GLU A 62 -2.78 -15.39 18.51
CA GLU A 62 -3.62 -16.57 18.31
C GLU A 62 -4.96 -16.45 19.06
N ALA A 63 -4.98 -15.83 20.25
CA ALA A 63 -6.22 -15.54 20.95
C ALA A 63 -7.11 -14.55 20.19
N LEU A 64 -6.53 -13.53 19.54
CA LEU A 64 -7.27 -12.61 18.66
C LEU A 64 -7.82 -13.33 17.43
N ALA A 65 -7.01 -14.16 16.80
CA ALA A 65 -7.39 -14.92 15.60
C ALA A 65 -8.53 -15.91 15.89
N ALA A 66 -8.46 -16.62 17.02
CA ALA A 66 -9.49 -17.57 17.44
C ALA A 66 -10.87 -16.93 17.70
N ARG A 67 -10.90 -15.62 18.02
CA ARG A 67 -12.15 -14.85 18.17
C ARG A 67 -12.71 -14.35 16.83
N SER A 68 -11.98 -14.51 15.74
CA SER A 68 -12.43 -14.02 14.44
C SER A 68 -13.43 -15.00 13.80
N PRO A 69 -14.59 -14.51 13.31
CA PRO A 69 -15.58 -15.37 12.67
C PRO A 69 -15.09 -15.97 11.34
N ASP A 70 -14.14 -15.31 10.67
CA ASP A 70 -13.70 -15.64 9.30
C ASP A 70 -12.34 -16.37 9.27
N GLY A 71 -12.09 -17.26 10.23
CA GLY A 71 -10.90 -18.15 10.22
C GLY A 71 -9.59 -17.55 10.75
N GLY A 72 -9.60 -16.28 11.18
CA GLY A 72 -8.49 -15.66 11.93
C GLY A 72 -7.22 -15.32 11.15
N ASP A 73 -7.07 -15.79 9.92
CA ASP A 73 -5.84 -15.58 9.12
C ASP A 73 -5.56 -14.11 8.82
N ASP A 74 -6.59 -13.33 8.49
CA ASP A 74 -6.46 -11.89 8.26
C ASP A 74 -6.05 -11.15 9.55
N VAL A 75 -6.58 -11.58 10.69
CA VAL A 75 -6.19 -11.06 12.02
C VAL A 75 -4.71 -11.37 12.29
N ARG A 76 -4.25 -12.60 12.05
CA ARG A 76 -2.83 -12.97 12.21
C ARG A 76 -1.94 -12.08 11.35
N ARG A 77 -2.24 -11.94 10.05
CA ARG A 77 -1.47 -11.10 9.13
C ARG A 77 -1.41 -9.66 9.61
N GLN A 78 -2.54 -9.08 10.01
CA GLN A 78 -2.57 -7.68 10.44
C GLN A 78 -1.83 -7.46 11.76
N VAL A 79 -1.88 -8.39 12.71
CA VAL A 79 -1.04 -8.34 13.91
C VAL A 79 0.44 -8.45 13.56
N ASP A 80 0.81 -9.32 12.61
CA ASP A 80 2.20 -9.45 12.16
C ASP A 80 2.70 -8.16 11.50
N GLY A 81 1.88 -7.52 10.66
CA GLY A 81 2.19 -6.21 10.06
C GLY A 81 2.28 -5.07 11.08
N LEU A 82 1.37 -5.06 12.07
CA LEU A 82 1.41 -4.11 13.19
C LEU A 82 2.73 -4.25 13.96
N ASN A 83 3.09 -5.48 14.31
CA ASN A 83 4.35 -5.78 14.98
C ASN A 83 5.56 -5.45 14.11
N GLU A 84 5.47 -5.60 12.79
CA GLU A 84 6.56 -5.23 11.88
C GLU A 84 6.81 -3.72 11.90
N ILE A 85 5.76 -2.88 11.92
CA ILE A 85 5.90 -1.43 12.09
C ILE A 85 6.59 -1.10 13.42
N LEU A 86 6.11 -1.68 14.53
CA LEU A 86 6.69 -1.46 15.85
C LEU A 86 8.19 -1.83 15.87
N ARG A 87 8.56 -2.94 15.23
CA ARG A 87 9.96 -3.39 15.16
C ARG A 87 10.81 -2.51 14.26
N VAL A 88 10.34 -2.17 13.07
CA VAL A 88 11.13 -1.38 12.09
C VAL A 88 11.31 0.05 12.59
N TYR A 89 10.23 0.71 12.98
CA TYR A 89 10.25 2.14 13.31
C TYR A 89 10.50 2.41 14.79
N GLY A 90 10.20 1.47 15.69
CA GLY A 90 10.37 1.64 17.13
C GLY A 90 11.64 0.98 17.70
N VAL A 91 11.99 -0.22 17.21
CA VAL A 91 13.17 -0.98 17.68
C VAL A 91 14.36 -0.86 16.73
N GLY A 92 14.14 -0.45 15.48
CA GLY A 92 15.20 -0.31 14.48
C GLY A 92 15.55 -1.60 13.72
N LYS A 93 14.61 -2.55 13.65
CA LYS A 93 14.73 -3.72 12.77
C LYS A 93 14.87 -3.23 11.32
N LEU A 94 15.81 -3.84 10.59
CA LEU A 94 15.96 -3.57 9.16
C LEU A 94 14.68 -3.99 8.40
N PRO A 95 14.05 -3.10 7.61
CA PRO A 95 12.87 -3.45 6.84
C PRO A 95 13.24 -4.35 5.65
N ARG A 96 12.22 -4.92 5.01
CA ARG A 96 12.39 -5.77 3.82
C ARG A 96 13.12 -5.05 2.67
N TYR A 97 12.85 -3.76 2.48
CA TYR A 97 13.51 -2.92 1.46
C TYR A 97 14.14 -1.66 2.08
N PRO A 98 15.35 -1.78 2.64
CA PRO A 98 16.01 -0.65 3.35
C PRO A 98 16.24 0.59 2.49
N LEU A 99 16.31 0.41 1.17
CA LEU A 99 16.52 1.52 0.24
C LEU A 99 15.29 2.42 0.11
N ILE A 100 14.09 1.95 0.47
CA ILE A 100 12.85 2.73 0.34
C ILE A 100 12.01 2.78 1.63
N ASP A 101 12.26 1.87 2.58
CA ASP A 101 11.53 1.72 3.83
C ASP A 101 12.36 2.07 5.07
N GLY A 102 11.68 2.21 6.20
CA GLY A 102 12.28 2.44 7.51
C GLY A 102 12.37 3.92 7.88
N SER A 103 12.90 4.17 9.08
CA SER A 103 13.13 5.52 9.59
C SER A 103 14.13 6.27 8.73
N ASP A 104 13.92 7.58 8.58
CA ASP A 104 14.88 8.47 7.91
C ASP A 104 16.07 8.80 8.84
N SER A 105 15.96 8.48 10.13
CA SER A 105 17.04 8.61 11.10
C SER A 105 17.77 7.26 11.25
N PRO A 106 19.12 7.24 11.17
CA PRO A 106 19.89 6.01 11.34
C PRO A 106 19.63 5.35 12.69
N PHE A 107 19.53 4.02 12.69
CA PHE A 107 19.38 3.25 13.92
C PHE A 107 20.54 3.52 14.90
N GLY A 108 20.24 3.62 16.19
CA GLY A 108 21.20 3.91 17.25
C GLY A 108 21.60 5.38 17.37
N SER A 109 21.06 6.27 16.53
CA SER A 109 21.26 7.72 16.64
C SER A 109 20.32 8.35 17.67
N ASP A 110 20.75 9.48 18.25
CA ASP A 110 19.90 10.30 19.13
C ASP A 110 18.62 10.78 18.42
N ALA A 111 18.70 11.05 17.12
CA ALA A 111 17.55 11.44 16.30
C ALA A 111 16.51 10.32 16.19
N PHE A 112 16.95 9.06 16.04
CA PHE A 112 16.05 7.91 16.06
C PHE A 112 15.40 7.75 17.45
N ALA A 113 16.18 7.85 18.53
CA ALA A 113 15.67 7.76 19.89
C ALA A 113 14.64 8.86 20.21
N ALA A 114 14.88 10.09 19.74
CA ALA A 114 13.94 11.21 19.86
C ALA A 114 12.62 10.93 19.14
N LYS A 115 12.66 10.48 17.88
CA LYS A 115 11.45 10.09 17.13
C LYS A 115 10.63 9.02 17.85
N VAL A 116 11.28 8.01 18.42
CA VAL A 116 10.59 6.97 19.19
C VAL A 116 9.94 7.55 20.45
N ALA A 117 10.63 8.46 21.15
CA ALA A 117 10.06 9.15 22.31
C ALA A 117 8.82 9.99 21.92
N ASP A 118 8.90 10.74 20.82
CA ASP A 118 7.79 11.54 20.30
C ASP A 118 6.60 10.67 19.91
N ALA A 119 6.84 9.53 19.24
CA ALA A 119 5.80 8.58 18.90
C ALA A 119 5.11 7.99 20.15
N VAL A 120 5.85 7.74 21.23
CA VAL A 120 5.27 7.28 22.50
C VAL A 120 4.37 8.35 23.10
N VAL A 121 4.80 9.61 23.14
CA VAL A 121 3.97 10.74 23.62
C VAL A 121 2.72 10.90 22.74
N MET A 122 2.89 10.91 21.42
CA MET A 122 1.80 11.01 20.45
C MET A 122 0.79 9.88 20.62
N SER A 123 1.26 8.64 20.79
CA SER A 123 0.40 7.46 20.99
C SER A 123 -0.51 7.57 22.21
N MET A 124 -0.04 8.22 23.28
CA MET A 124 -0.84 8.48 24.48
C MET A 124 -1.85 9.59 24.23
N ALA A 125 -1.45 10.67 23.55
CA ALA A 125 -2.32 11.80 23.23
C ALA A 125 -3.49 11.38 22.33
N GLN A 126 -3.25 10.50 21.36
CA GLN A 126 -4.28 10.05 20.42
C GLN A 126 -5.06 8.82 20.89
N ARG A 127 -4.73 8.20 22.04
CA ARG A 127 -5.31 6.93 22.50
C ARG A 127 -6.85 6.93 22.58
N SER A 128 -7.45 8.10 22.81
CA SER A 128 -8.91 8.26 22.89
C SER A 128 -9.61 8.38 21.53
N ASP A 129 -8.86 8.43 20.42
CA ASP A 129 -9.44 8.46 19.09
C ASP A 129 -10.23 7.16 18.83
N PRO A 130 -11.52 7.26 18.43
CA PRO A 130 -12.36 6.10 18.16
C PRO A 130 -11.78 5.14 17.12
N ALA A 131 -10.96 5.62 16.18
CA ALA A 131 -10.32 4.78 15.16
C ALA A 131 -9.43 3.68 15.75
N LEU A 132 -8.86 3.93 16.94
CA LEU A 132 -7.90 3.04 17.59
C LEU A 132 -8.55 2.00 18.49
N GLY A 133 -9.83 2.19 18.86
CA GLY A 133 -10.52 1.32 19.83
C GLY A 133 -9.83 1.25 21.20
N GLY A 134 -9.04 2.27 21.57
CA GLY A 134 -8.31 2.36 22.84
C GLY A 134 -7.01 1.55 22.92
N ASP A 135 -6.59 0.90 21.83
CA ASP A 135 -5.40 0.04 21.82
C ASP A 135 -4.09 0.81 21.69
N ILE A 136 -3.15 0.53 22.59
CA ILE A 136 -1.85 1.21 22.62
C ILE A 136 -0.91 0.77 21.50
N SER A 137 -0.97 -0.49 21.05
CA SER A 137 -0.08 -1.01 20.01
C SER A 137 -0.40 -0.42 18.64
N LEU A 138 -1.68 -0.40 18.29
CA LEU A 138 -2.18 0.26 17.09
C LEU A 138 -1.88 1.77 17.14
N SER A 139 -2.17 2.41 18.28
CA SER A 139 -1.84 3.83 18.47
C SER A 139 -0.36 4.11 18.23
N LEU A 140 0.53 3.32 18.85
CA LEU A 140 1.96 3.51 18.75
C LEU A 140 2.50 3.22 17.35
N ALA A 141 2.02 2.19 16.68
CA ALA A 141 2.44 1.89 15.32
C ALA A 141 2.07 3.02 14.34
N LEU A 142 0.86 3.57 14.45
CA LEU A 142 0.45 4.70 13.61
C LEU A 142 1.22 5.97 13.95
N ALA A 143 1.47 6.25 15.24
CA ALA A 143 2.32 7.36 15.66
C ALA A 143 3.76 7.23 15.13
N LEU A 144 4.33 6.01 15.16
CA LEU A 144 5.66 5.74 14.63
C LEU A 144 5.75 5.99 13.12
N LEU A 145 4.70 5.66 12.36
CA LEU A 145 4.63 6.02 10.94
C LEU A 145 4.52 7.54 10.76
N ASP A 146 3.70 8.20 11.57
CA ASP A 146 3.44 9.64 11.46
C ASP A 146 4.69 10.50 11.75
N VAL A 147 5.41 10.23 12.84
CA VAL A 147 6.67 10.95 13.17
C VAL A 147 7.82 10.68 12.17
N ASN A 148 7.62 9.73 11.25
CA ASN A 148 8.53 9.46 10.13
C ASN A 148 7.95 9.89 8.78
N ASP A 149 6.87 10.67 8.78
CA ASP A 149 6.18 11.16 7.58
C ASP A 149 5.76 10.02 6.63
N LYS A 150 5.46 8.83 7.17
CA LYS A 150 5.09 7.62 6.40
C LYS A 150 3.58 7.48 6.29
N ASN A 151 2.96 8.41 5.57
CA ASN A 151 1.50 8.45 5.32
C ASN A 151 1.10 8.02 3.89
N ALA A 152 2.04 7.47 3.11
CA ALA A 152 1.84 7.15 1.69
C ALA A 152 0.65 6.21 1.42
N ALA A 153 0.26 5.36 2.39
CA ALA A 153 -0.91 4.49 2.26
C ALA A 153 -2.23 5.26 2.06
N VAL A 154 -2.33 6.51 2.51
CA VAL A 154 -3.58 7.31 2.44
C VAL A 154 -3.43 8.61 1.66
N ALA A 155 -2.24 8.89 1.13
CA ALA A 155 -1.90 10.16 0.50
C ALA A 155 -2.78 10.56 -0.70
N PHE A 156 -3.45 9.60 -1.34
CA PHE A 156 -4.29 9.85 -2.52
C PHE A 156 -5.79 9.74 -2.24
N GLU A 157 -6.20 9.49 -1.00
CA GLU A 157 -7.61 9.35 -0.68
C GLU A 157 -8.39 10.68 -0.80
N PRO A 158 -9.65 10.66 -1.25
CA PRO A 158 -10.34 9.52 -1.87
C PRO A 158 -9.86 9.27 -3.33
N LEU A 159 -9.13 8.18 -3.57
CA LEU A 159 -8.40 7.95 -4.84
C LEU A 159 -9.36 7.88 -6.02
N ASP A 160 -10.40 7.07 -5.90
CA ASP A 160 -11.27 6.76 -7.02
C ASP A 160 -12.14 7.95 -7.41
N GLN A 161 -12.65 8.68 -6.43
CA GLN A 161 -13.41 9.91 -6.66
C GLN A 161 -12.57 10.97 -7.37
N ARG A 162 -11.28 11.09 -7.01
CA ARG A 162 -10.38 12.12 -7.55
C ARG A 162 -9.83 11.76 -8.94
N TYR A 163 -9.44 10.50 -9.16
CA TYR A 163 -8.65 10.13 -10.33
C TYR A 163 -9.33 9.11 -11.25
N ASN A 164 -10.15 8.20 -10.71
CA ASN A 164 -10.66 7.03 -11.46
C ASN A 164 -12.16 7.08 -11.79
N ALA A 165 -12.90 8.05 -11.28
CA ALA A 165 -14.36 8.09 -11.37
C ALA A 165 -14.88 8.03 -12.81
N ALA A 166 -14.23 8.74 -13.75
CA ALA A 166 -14.60 8.73 -15.16
C ALA A 166 -14.37 7.36 -15.80
N ALA A 167 -13.21 6.74 -15.54
CA ALA A 167 -12.88 5.42 -16.05
C ALA A 167 -13.82 4.34 -15.48
N PHE A 168 -14.13 4.41 -14.18
CA PHE A 168 -15.06 3.48 -13.54
C PHE A 168 -16.49 3.63 -14.07
N LYS A 169 -16.93 4.86 -14.36
CA LYS A 169 -18.22 5.10 -15.02
C LYS A 169 -18.24 4.46 -16.41
N ARG A 170 -17.19 4.64 -17.22
CA ARG A 170 -17.06 4.03 -18.54
C ARG A 170 -17.06 2.50 -18.47
N ALA A 171 -16.32 1.94 -17.51
CA ALA A 171 -16.19 0.49 -17.30
C ALA A 171 -17.52 -0.24 -17.15
N ARG A 172 -18.50 0.38 -16.46
CA ARG A 172 -19.86 -0.18 -16.29
C ARG A 172 -20.63 -0.40 -17.60
N THR A 173 -20.29 0.36 -18.64
CA THR A 173 -20.93 0.30 -19.96
C THR A 173 -20.02 -0.33 -21.02
N THR A 174 -18.80 -0.72 -20.66
CA THR A 174 -17.84 -1.32 -21.59
C THR A 174 -18.28 -2.72 -21.99
N ASN A 175 -18.37 -2.96 -23.30
CA ASN A 175 -18.48 -4.32 -23.82
C ASN A 175 -17.09 -4.98 -23.81
N TRP A 176 -16.73 -5.60 -22.67
CA TRP A 176 -15.46 -6.28 -22.48
C TRP A 176 -15.19 -7.37 -23.52
N GLY A 177 -16.24 -7.98 -24.08
CA GLY A 177 -16.14 -9.03 -25.08
C GLY A 177 -15.43 -8.61 -26.38
N ARG A 178 -15.39 -7.30 -26.68
CA ARG A 178 -14.72 -6.75 -27.87
C ARG A 178 -13.20 -6.69 -27.77
N TYR A 179 -12.68 -6.82 -26.56
CA TYR A 179 -11.26 -6.62 -26.28
C TYR A 179 -10.58 -7.94 -25.97
N ARG A 180 -9.33 -8.06 -26.43
CA ARG A 180 -8.49 -9.22 -26.15
C ARG A 180 -8.05 -9.23 -24.69
N TYR A 181 -7.67 -8.06 -24.16
CA TYR A 181 -7.23 -7.89 -22.79
C TYR A 181 -8.24 -7.06 -22.00
N SER A 182 -8.37 -7.35 -20.71
CA SER A 182 -9.22 -6.60 -19.78
C SER A 182 -8.67 -5.18 -19.55
N ALA A 183 -7.36 -5.03 -19.45
CA ALA A 183 -6.67 -3.73 -19.42
C ALA A 183 -5.22 -3.88 -19.88
N ILE A 184 -4.55 -2.75 -20.10
CA ILE A 184 -3.09 -2.67 -20.22
C ILE A 184 -2.53 -2.09 -18.92
N LEU A 185 -1.77 -2.88 -18.16
CA LEU A 185 -1.01 -2.42 -17.01
C LEU A 185 0.31 -1.81 -17.48
N VAL A 186 0.52 -0.53 -17.16
CA VAL A 186 1.76 0.20 -17.43
C VAL A 186 2.55 0.30 -16.13
N LEU A 187 3.73 -0.35 -16.10
CA LEU A 187 4.59 -0.33 -14.92
C LEU A 187 5.42 0.96 -14.85
N GLY A 188 5.46 1.56 -13.66
CA GLY A 188 6.36 2.65 -13.32
C GLY A 188 7.83 2.23 -13.34
N VAL A 189 8.68 3.20 -13.67
CA VAL A 189 10.14 3.08 -13.61
C VAL A 189 10.70 4.44 -13.18
N GLY A 190 11.18 4.51 -11.94
CA GLY A 190 11.68 5.73 -11.35
C GLY A 190 12.89 6.29 -12.10
N PRO A 191 13.10 7.62 -12.06
CA PRO A 191 14.36 8.24 -12.49
C PRO A 191 15.51 7.85 -11.57
N ASP A 192 16.73 8.25 -11.94
CA ASP A 192 17.93 8.10 -11.11
C ASP A 192 18.18 9.33 -10.21
N ASP A 193 17.32 10.36 -10.31
CA ASP A 193 17.43 11.66 -9.64
C ASP A 193 16.06 12.16 -9.13
N LEU A 194 16.08 13.13 -8.21
CA LEU A 194 14.87 13.66 -7.56
C LEU A 194 14.10 14.69 -8.40
N GLU A 195 14.73 15.26 -9.44
CA GLU A 195 14.18 16.39 -10.20
C GLU A 195 13.40 15.94 -11.44
N THR A 196 13.68 14.73 -11.93
CA THR A 196 13.06 14.19 -13.14
C THR A 196 11.68 13.59 -12.82
N PRO A 197 10.57 14.17 -13.33
CA PRO A 197 9.24 13.66 -12.97
C PRO A 197 8.91 12.29 -13.56
N LEU A 198 9.37 12.05 -14.79
CA LEU A 198 9.15 10.79 -15.50
C LEU A 198 10.44 10.38 -16.20
N SER A 199 10.96 9.21 -15.83
CA SER A 199 12.20 8.67 -16.40
C SER A 199 12.11 8.46 -17.91
N ALA A 200 13.26 8.37 -18.59
CA ALA A 200 13.31 8.03 -20.01
C ALA A 200 12.63 6.68 -20.32
N LYS A 201 12.82 5.68 -19.45
CA LYS A 201 12.14 4.37 -19.56
C LYS A 201 10.63 4.50 -19.35
N GLY A 202 10.20 5.30 -18.37
CA GLY A 202 8.78 5.61 -18.15
C GLY A 202 8.13 6.28 -19.37
N LYS A 203 8.84 7.21 -20.03
CA LYS A 203 8.38 7.84 -21.28
C LYS A 203 8.20 6.84 -22.43
N VAL A 204 9.07 5.84 -22.53
CA VAL A 204 8.93 4.72 -23.50
C VAL A 204 7.73 3.85 -23.14
N ASN A 205 7.57 3.48 -21.86
CA ASN A 205 6.44 2.66 -21.39
C ASN A 205 5.09 3.28 -21.75
N VAL A 206 4.89 4.58 -21.46
CA VAL A 206 3.63 5.26 -21.79
C VAL A 206 3.40 5.41 -23.30
N ARG A 207 4.46 5.54 -24.11
CA ARG A 207 4.34 5.55 -25.57
C ARG A 207 3.83 4.21 -26.08
N VAL A 208 4.45 3.11 -25.66
CA VAL A 208 4.04 1.75 -26.03
C VAL A 208 2.60 1.51 -25.58
N ALA A 209 2.25 1.87 -24.34
CA ALA A 209 0.89 1.73 -23.83
C ALA A 209 -0.15 2.50 -24.66
N ALA A 210 0.16 3.74 -25.06
CA ALA A 210 -0.71 4.53 -25.92
C ALA A 210 -0.93 3.87 -27.29
N GLU A 211 0.12 3.30 -27.90
CA GLU A 211 0.02 2.54 -29.16
C GLU A 211 -0.85 1.28 -29.01
N GLN A 212 -0.67 0.53 -27.91
CA GLN A 212 -1.48 -0.65 -27.63
C GLN A 212 -2.95 -0.29 -27.41
N LEU A 213 -3.25 0.80 -26.68
CA LEU A 213 -4.62 1.27 -26.51
C LEU A 213 -5.24 1.72 -27.84
N ALA A 214 -4.49 2.44 -28.67
CA ALA A 214 -4.92 2.88 -29.99
C ALA A 214 -5.19 1.70 -30.95
N ALA A 215 -4.46 0.60 -30.81
CA ALA A 215 -4.71 -0.65 -31.53
C ALA A 215 -6.00 -1.36 -31.09
N GLY A 216 -6.69 -0.87 -30.04
CA GLY A 216 -8.00 -1.35 -29.62
C GLY A 216 -7.98 -2.72 -28.95
N ILE A 217 -6.84 -3.18 -28.45
CA ILE A 217 -6.72 -4.52 -27.83
C ILE A 217 -7.23 -4.58 -26.40
N ALA A 218 -7.35 -3.42 -25.74
CA ALA A 218 -7.89 -3.26 -24.39
C ALA A 218 -8.68 -1.93 -24.30
N PRO A 219 -9.67 -1.82 -23.39
CA PRO A 219 -10.45 -0.60 -23.22
C PRO A 219 -9.82 0.42 -22.27
N PHE A 220 -8.88 0.00 -21.41
CA PHE A 220 -8.30 0.83 -20.34
C PHE A 220 -6.79 0.64 -20.21
N LEU A 221 -6.12 1.71 -19.78
CA LEU A 221 -4.79 1.69 -19.21
C LEU A 221 -4.90 1.73 -17.68
N ILE A 222 -4.13 0.90 -16.99
CA ILE A 222 -3.88 1.01 -15.55
C ILE A 222 -2.43 1.47 -15.40
N VAL A 223 -2.20 2.69 -14.92
CA VAL A 223 -0.86 3.20 -14.63
C VAL A 223 -0.58 2.96 -13.14
N SER A 224 0.48 2.21 -12.85
CA SER A 224 0.78 1.75 -11.49
C SER A 224 2.23 2.09 -11.13
N GLY A 225 2.41 2.63 -9.93
CA GLY A 225 3.73 3.04 -9.42
C GLY A 225 3.65 4.21 -8.44
N SER A 226 4.39 4.08 -7.34
CA SER A 226 4.48 5.06 -6.26
C SER A 226 5.76 5.91 -6.34
N ALA A 227 6.01 6.74 -5.34
CA ALA A 227 7.15 7.65 -5.24
C ALA A 227 8.29 7.05 -4.40
N VAL A 228 8.87 5.94 -4.86
CA VAL A 228 9.87 5.17 -4.07
C VAL A 228 11.27 5.13 -4.66
N HIS A 229 11.44 5.48 -5.93
CA HIS A 229 12.75 5.48 -6.58
C HIS A 229 13.01 6.78 -7.36
N PRO A 230 14.05 7.57 -6.98
CA PRO A 230 14.84 7.40 -5.75
C PRO A 230 13.98 7.61 -4.49
N ARG A 231 14.49 7.18 -3.33
CA ARG A 231 13.87 7.45 -2.03
C ARG A 231 13.63 8.96 -1.88
N ASP A 232 12.49 9.33 -1.31
CA ASP A 232 12.07 10.72 -1.07
C ASP A 232 11.77 11.55 -2.33
N THR A 233 11.64 10.90 -3.50
CA THR A 233 11.16 11.59 -4.70
C THR A 233 9.76 12.18 -4.47
N PRO A 234 9.49 13.43 -4.91
CA PRO A 234 8.14 13.99 -4.86
C PRO A 234 7.25 13.46 -6.01
N HIS A 235 7.84 12.73 -6.95
CA HIS A 235 7.18 12.33 -8.19
C HIS A 235 6.56 10.94 -8.09
N VAL A 236 5.23 10.90 -8.16
CA VAL A 236 4.46 9.66 -8.13
C VAL A 236 4.34 9.12 -9.56
N GLU A 237 5.01 8.00 -9.83
CA GLU A 237 5.12 7.44 -11.18
C GLU A 237 3.78 7.31 -11.89
N ALA A 238 2.74 6.79 -11.23
CA ALA A 238 1.42 6.62 -11.82
C ALA A 238 0.76 7.95 -12.26
N LEU A 239 0.95 9.02 -11.48
CA LEU A 239 0.40 10.34 -11.79
C LEU A 239 1.16 10.99 -12.95
N GLU A 240 2.47 10.87 -12.99
CA GLU A 240 3.30 11.40 -14.08
C GLU A 240 3.08 10.63 -15.39
N MET A 241 2.87 9.31 -15.31
CA MET A 241 2.45 8.51 -16.45
C MET A 241 1.07 8.92 -16.97
N ARG A 242 0.08 9.10 -16.08
CA ARG A 242 -1.26 9.60 -16.47
C ARG A 242 -1.17 10.96 -17.17
N ARG A 243 -0.40 11.88 -16.59
CA ARG A 243 -0.18 13.22 -17.17
C ARG A 243 0.40 13.12 -18.58
N ALA A 244 1.45 12.32 -18.76
CA ALA A 244 2.08 12.12 -20.06
C ALA A 244 1.13 11.49 -21.09
N LEU A 245 0.30 10.52 -20.69
CA LEU A 245 -0.71 9.89 -21.57
C LEU A 245 -1.75 10.89 -22.08
N ILE A 246 -2.23 11.77 -21.21
CA ILE A 246 -3.22 12.80 -21.57
C ILE A 246 -2.55 13.89 -22.41
N GLU A 247 -1.51 14.53 -21.89
CA GLU A 247 -0.94 15.75 -22.49
C GLU A 247 -0.21 15.48 -23.81
N ARG A 248 0.47 14.33 -23.94
CA ARG A 248 1.35 14.05 -25.09
C ARG A 248 0.71 13.14 -26.13
N PHE A 249 -0.20 12.27 -25.72
CA PHE A 249 -0.80 11.26 -26.60
C PHE A 249 -2.32 11.44 -26.77
N GLY A 250 -2.93 12.42 -26.08
CA GLY A 250 -4.36 12.70 -26.21
C GLY A 250 -5.25 11.57 -25.71
N ILE A 251 -4.73 10.67 -24.87
CA ILE A 251 -5.55 9.59 -24.31
C ILE A 251 -6.59 10.19 -23.37
N PRO A 252 -7.88 9.89 -23.54
CA PRO A 252 -8.91 10.45 -22.69
C PRO A 252 -8.76 9.93 -21.25
N ALA A 253 -8.99 10.81 -20.27
CA ALA A 253 -8.86 10.47 -18.86
C ALA A 253 -9.82 9.33 -18.43
N ASP A 254 -10.93 9.14 -19.13
CA ASP A 254 -11.86 8.03 -18.89
C ASP A 254 -11.36 6.67 -19.39
N ALA A 255 -10.20 6.61 -20.07
CA ALA A 255 -9.52 5.37 -20.45
C ALA A 255 -8.36 5.04 -19.50
N ILE A 256 -8.08 5.87 -18.49
CA ILE A 256 -6.91 5.73 -17.61
C ILE A 256 -7.38 5.52 -16.18
N VAL A 257 -6.86 4.47 -15.55
CA VAL A 257 -7.01 4.18 -14.12
C VAL A 257 -5.64 4.34 -13.46
N VAL A 258 -5.61 5.02 -12.32
CA VAL A 258 -4.41 5.27 -11.54
C VAL A 258 -4.36 4.35 -10.33
N ASP A 259 -3.18 3.76 -10.12
CA ASP A 259 -2.76 3.13 -8.88
C ASP A 259 -1.44 3.74 -8.39
N PRO A 260 -1.49 4.73 -7.49
CA PRO A 260 -0.29 5.44 -7.02
C PRO A 260 0.38 4.77 -5.82
N TYR A 261 -0.12 3.62 -5.37
CA TYR A 261 0.32 2.97 -4.14
C TYR A 261 1.37 1.89 -4.38
N ALA A 262 1.44 1.30 -5.58
CA ALA A 262 2.35 0.19 -5.83
C ALA A 262 3.83 0.59 -5.70
N ARG A 263 4.51 0.00 -4.71
CA ARG A 263 5.94 0.27 -4.42
C ARG A 263 6.88 -0.77 -5.05
N HIS A 264 6.33 -1.88 -5.53
CA HIS A 264 7.07 -3.01 -6.08
C HIS A 264 6.38 -3.60 -7.29
N THR A 265 7.13 -4.28 -8.18
CA THR A 265 6.54 -4.99 -9.32
C THR A 265 5.50 -6.03 -8.90
N THR A 266 5.69 -6.68 -7.74
CA THR A 266 4.74 -7.63 -7.15
C THR A 266 3.43 -6.95 -6.76
N THR A 267 3.51 -5.78 -6.13
CA THR A 267 2.33 -5.00 -5.72
C THR A 267 1.68 -4.24 -6.88
N ASN A 268 2.43 -3.88 -7.93
CA ASN A 268 1.86 -3.35 -9.18
C ASN A 268 0.83 -4.34 -9.76
N LEU A 269 1.19 -5.61 -9.89
CA LEU A 269 0.27 -6.65 -10.39
C LEU A 269 -0.91 -6.86 -9.44
N ARG A 270 -0.66 -6.91 -8.12
CA ARG A 270 -1.71 -7.05 -7.11
C ARG A 270 -2.72 -5.91 -7.19
N ASN A 271 -2.24 -4.67 -7.23
CA ASN A 271 -3.08 -3.48 -7.22
C ASN A 271 -3.80 -3.31 -8.56
N ALA A 272 -3.17 -3.65 -9.70
CA ALA A 272 -3.83 -3.72 -10.99
C ALA A 272 -5.02 -4.70 -10.96
N THR A 273 -4.85 -5.89 -10.37
CA THR A 273 -5.94 -6.84 -10.17
C THR A 273 -7.06 -6.24 -9.30
N ARG A 274 -6.73 -5.54 -8.21
CA ARG A 274 -7.74 -4.84 -7.39
C ARG A 274 -8.49 -3.76 -8.19
N ARG A 275 -7.80 -3.01 -9.06
CA ARG A 275 -8.43 -2.02 -9.96
C ARG A 275 -9.34 -2.69 -10.99
N LEU A 276 -8.96 -3.84 -11.55
CA LEU A 276 -9.82 -4.64 -12.44
C LEU A 276 -11.12 -5.06 -11.73
N VAL A 277 -11.05 -5.50 -10.47
CA VAL A 277 -12.25 -5.81 -9.66
C VAL A 277 -13.12 -4.57 -9.47
N ALA A 278 -12.52 -3.43 -9.09
CA ALA A 278 -13.26 -2.19 -8.88
C ALA A 278 -13.97 -1.69 -10.16
N MET A 279 -13.40 -1.98 -11.32
CA MET A 279 -14.02 -1.70 -12.63
C MET A 279 -15.13 -2.67 -13.03
N GLY A 280 -15.27 -3.81 -12.34
CA GLY A 280 -16.14 -4.90 -12.77
C GLY A 280 -15.62 -5.62 -14.03
N ALA A 281 -14.31 -5.59 -14.27
CA ALA A 281 -13.68 -6.26 -15.40
C ALA A 281 -13.77 -7.80 -15.25
N PRO A 282 -13.89 -8.54 -16.37
CA PRO A 282 -13.98 -10.00 -16.31
C PRO A 282 -12.60 -10.62 -16.03
N PHE A 283 -12.60 -11.68 -15.22
CA PHE A 283 -11.38 -12.40 -14.78
C PHE A 283 -11.04 -13.61 -15.66
N ASP A 284 -11.85 -13.88 -16.68
CA ASP A 284 -11.57 -14.88 -17.72
C ASP A 284 -10.69 -14.32 -18.85
N ARG A 285 -10.25 -13.06 -18.72
CA ARG A 285 -9.39 -12.36 -19.67
C ARG A 285 -8.14 -11.84 -18.97
N ASP A 286 -7.02 -11.98 -19.67
CA ASP A 286 -5.75 -11.45 -19.22
C ASP A 286 -5.70 -9.92 -19.23
N MET A 287 -4.79 -9.38 -18.45
CA MET A 287 -4.26 -8.03 -18.67
C MET A 287 -2.95 -8.11 -19.46
N LEU A 288 -2.69 -7.10 -20.28
CA LEU A 288 -1.38 -6.94 -20.92
C LEU A 288 -0.49 -6.10 -20.02
N VAL A 289 0.64 -6.63 -19.57
CA VAL A 289 1.62 -5.88 -18.77
C VAL A 289 2.69 -5.31 -19.69
N VAL A 290 2.89 -4.00 -19.65
CA VAL A 290 3.83 -3.25 -20.49
C VAL A 290 4.89 -2.57 -19.64
N SER A 291 6.15 -2.76 -20.02
CA SER A 291 7.31 -2.05 -19.50
C SER A 291 8.50 -2.18 -20.45
N ASN A 292 9.67 -1.69 -20.04
CA ASN A 292 10.92 -1.90 -20.76
C ASN A 292 11.33 -3.38 -20.74
N ALA A 293 12.19 -3.78 -21.69
CA ALA A 293 12.50 -5.19 -21.93
C ALA A 293 13.07 -5.93 -20.71
N SER A 294 14.06 -5.34 -20.03
CA SER A 294 14.66 -5.99 -18.84
C SER A 294 13.67 -6.12 -17.68
N HIS A 295 12.73 -5.19 -17.54
CA HIS A 295 11.67 -5.30 -16.54
C HIS A 295 10.69 -6.42 -16.87
N ILE A 296 10.30 -6.57 -18.15
CA ILE A 296 9.45 -7.69 -18.58
C ILE A 296 10.20 -9.02 -18.49
N ASP A 297 11.52 -9.06 -18.74
CA ASP A 297 12.37 -10.23 -18.48
C ASP A 297 12.35 -10.64 -17.01
N ALA A 298 12.44 -9.67 -16.09
CA ALA A 298 12.30 -9.93 -14.67
C ALA A 298 10.90 -10.48 -14.34
N VAL A 299 9.82 -9.87 -14.83
CA VAL A 299 8.43 -10.33 -14.60
C VAL A 299 8.19 -11.75 -15.15
N ALA A 300 8.77 -12.08 -16.30
CA ALA A 300 8.63 -13.40 -16.92
C ALA A 300 9.44 -14.51 -16.22
N SER A 301 10.34 -14.16 -15.29
CA SER A 301 11.28 -15.10 -14.71
C SER A 301 10.65 -15.99 -13.63
N PRO A 302 11.13 -17.24 -13.45
CA PRO A 302 10.77 -18.07 -12.30
C PRO A 302 11.10 -17.40 -10.95
N ALA A 303 12.15 -16.56 -10.91
CA ALA A 303 12.53 -15.81 -9.73
C ALA A 303 11.42 -14.83 -9.29
N PHE A 304 10.63 -14.31 -10.24
CA PHE A 304 9.49 -13.45 -9.92
C PHE A 304 8.33 -14.22 -9.28
N VAL A 305 8.10 -15.47 -9.68
CA VAL A 305 7.12 -16.36 -9.02
C VAL A 305 7.51 -16.59 -7.56
N GLU A 306 8.78 -16.90 -7.27
CA GLU A 306 9.24 -17.06 -5.89
C GLU A 306 9.22 -15.73 -5.11
N ARG A 307 9.51 -14.61 -5.79
CA ARG A 307 9.39 -13.27 -5.22
C ARG A 307 7.96 -13.00 -4.75
N ASN A 308 6.94 -13.27 -5.57
CA ASN A 308 5.53 -13.15 -5.20
C ASN A 308 5.18 -14.02 -3.98
N ARG A 309 5.64 -15.28 -3.97
CA ARG A 309 5.40 -16.20 -2.84
C ARG A 309 6.00 -15.66 -1.54
N ARG A 310 7.23 -15.15 -1.59
CA ARG A 310 7.92 -14.60 -0.41
C ARG A 310 7.30 -13.28 0.05
N GLU A 311 6.91 -12.41 -0.87
CA GLU A 311 6.49 -11.04 -0.56
C GLU A 311 5.01 -10.94 -0.19
N LEU A 312 4.14 -11.60 -0.95
CA LEU A 312 2.69 -11.53 -0.81
C LEU A 312 2.10 -12.79 -0.14
N GLY A 313 2.77 -13.93 -0.29
CA GLY A 313 2.27 -15.24 0.12
C GLY A 313 1.37 -15.93 -0.93
N TYR A 314 1.24 -15.34 -2.12
CA TYR A 314 0.41 -15.83 -3.22
C TYR A 314 0.90 -15.26 -4.56
N GLN A 315 0.38 -15.76 -5.68
CA GLN A 315 0.63 -15.17 -6.99
C GLN A 315 -0.46 -14.12 -7.29
N PRO A 316 -0.11 -12.87 -7.62
CA PRO A 316 -1.12 -11.84 -7.96
C PRO A 316 -1.66 -11.99 -9.39
N ALA A 317 -0.86 -12.61 -10.26
CA ALA A 317 -1.22 -12.96 -11.62
C ALA A 317 -0.35 -14.13 -12.11
N ILE A 318 -0.82 -14.86 -13.12
CA ILE A 318 -0.08 -15.95 -13.78
C ILE A 318 0.27 -15.52 -15.20
N ALA A 319 1.51 -15.71 -15.62
CA ALA A 319 1.91 -15.42 -17.00
C ALA A 319 1.21 -16.37 -17.99
N ASP A 320 0.61 -15.81 -19.05
CA ASP A 320 0.01 -16.55 -20.18
C ASP A 320 0.81 -16.38 -21.48
N GLY A 321 2.07 -15.98 -21.35
CA GLY A 321 3.02 -15.91 -22.45
C GLY A 321 3.49 -14.50 -22.80
N ARG A 322 4.72 -14.44 -23.29
CA ARG A 322 5.34 -13.20 -23.75
C ARG A 322 4.76 -12.80 -25.10
N ILE A 323 4.36 -11.54 -25.21
CA ILE A 323 3.76 -10.96 -26.42
C ILE A 323 4.81 -10.19 -27.23
N ALA A 324 5.71 -9.49 -26.54
CA ALA A 324 6.80 -8.71 -27.14
C ALA A 324 7.96 -8.57 -26.13
N PRO A 325 9.13 -8.05 -26.54
CA PRO A 325 10.17 -7.68 -25.57
C PRO A 325 9.64 -6.77 -24.45
N THR A 326 8.70 -5.87 -24.77
CA THR A 326 8.12 -4.88 -23.85
C THR A 326 6.74 -5.25 -23.31
N ALA A 327 6.24 -6.47 -23.58
CA ALA A 327 4.89 -6.85 -23.16
C ALA A 327 4.71 -8.35 -22.86
N ILE A 328 3.95 -8.66 -21.80
CA ILE A 328 3.59 -10.01 -21.38
C ILE A 328 2.11 -10.08 -21.00
N ALA A 329 1.42 -11.14 -21.42
CA ALA A 329 0.04 -11.39 -21.00
C ALA A 329 0.04 -12.04 -19.61
N MET A 330 -0.81 -11.55 -18.71
CA MET A 330 -0.93 -12.10 -17.36
C MET A 330 -2.39 -12.22 -16.94
N LYS A 331 -2.77 -13.39 -16.44
CA LYS A 331 -4.08 -13.68 -15.89
C LYS A 331 -4.19 -13.17 -14.45
N PRO A 332 -5.07 -12.20 -14.14
CA PRO A 332 -5.24 -11.68 -12.78
C PRO A 332 -5.87 -12.73 -11.84
N LEU A 333 -5.46 -12.73 -10.57
CA LEU A 333 -5.91 -13.69 -9.55
C LEU A 333 -6.63 -13.03 -8.37
N ARG A 334 -7.75 -13.62 -7.92
CA ARG A 334 -8.60 -13.04 -6.86
C ARG A 334 -7.92 -12.97 -5.50
N GLU A 335 -6.87 -13.76 -5.30
CA GLU A 335 -5.99 -13.74 -4.14
C GLU A 335 -5.41 -12.35 -3.87
N SER A 336 -5.27 -11.50 -4.90
CA SER A 336 -4.87 -10.10 -4.77
C SER A 336 -5.86 -9.21 -3.99
N LEU A 337 -7.07 -9.68 -3.67
CA LEU A 337 -8.03 -8.94 -2.86
C LEU A 337 -7.74 -8.99 -1.35
N ARG A 338 -6.77 -9.80 -0.92
CA ARG A 338 -6.32 -9.87 0.47
C ARG A 338 -5.56 -8.60 0.84
N VAL A 339 -5.76 -8.09 2.05
CA VAL A 339 -4.92 -7.03 2.62
C VAL A 339 -3.53 -7.60 2.92
N ASP A 340 -2.48 -6.84 2.61
CA ASP A 340 -1.09 -7.20 2.86
C ASP A 340 -0.42 -6.21 3.82
N PRO A 341 -0.63 -6.37 5.13
CA PRO A 341 -0.14 -5.43 6.14
C PRO A 341 1.38 -5.50 6.36
N ALA A 342 2.09 -6.42 5.68
CA ALA A 342 3.54 -6.54 5.76
C ALA A 342 4.29 -5.46 4.95
N ASP A 343 3.60 -4.81 4.01
CA ASP A 343 4.00 -3.55 3.40
C ASP A 343 2.99 -2.46 3.84
N PRO A 344 3.23 -1.77 4.96
CA PRO A 344 2.22 -0.88 5.54
C PRO A 344 1.93 0.37 4.71
N LEU A 345 2.79 0.72 3.75
CA LEU A 345 2.56 1.86 2.87
C LEU A 345 1.84 1.46 1.57
N ASP A 346 1.67 0.16 1.33
CA ASP A 346 0.92 -0.43 0.23
C ASP A 346 0.17 -1.71 0.69
N PRO A 347 -0.81 -1.58 1.62
CA PRO A 347 -1.57 -2.70 2.19
C PRO A 347 -2.60 -3.28 1.20
#